data_AF-A0A831QM12-F1
#
_entry.id   AF-A0A831QM12-F1
#
_cell.length_a   1.000
_cell.length_b   1.000
_cell.length_c   1.000
_cell.angle_alpha   90.00
_cell.angle_beta   90.00
_cell.angle_gamma   90.00
#
_symmetry.space_group_name_H-M   'P 1'
#
loop_
_entity.id
_entity.type
_entity.pdbx_description
1 polymer ?
#
loop_
_entity_poly.entity_id
_entity_poly.type
_entity_poly.pdbx_seq_one_letter_code
_entity_poly.pdbx_strand_id
1 'polypeptide(L)'
;MSLAAISEGFRDRRLAAALTERIRENKAGPLRIMEVCGTHTMAIFRHGIRSLLPAEIELISGPGCPVCVTATGDIDQMIALAAKPGVTLATFGDLLRVPGSEGKSLAMARAAGARVEVVYSPADALDIARNTDGLVVFPAIGFETTIPVIAATVLEARSKNVRNFMLL
;
A
#
# COMPACT_ATOMS: atom_id res chain seq x y z
N MET A 1 -3.67 -6.11 -31.08
CA MET A 1 -2.54 -6.61 -30.28
C MET A 1 -3.04 -6.77 -28.84
N SER A 2 -3.09 -7.99 -28.31
CA SER A 2 -3.67 -8.26 -26.97
C SER A 2 -2.70 -7.79 -25.87
N LEU A 3 -3.21 -7.24 -24.76
CA LEU A 3 -2.41 -6.95 -23.56
C LEU A 3 -1.65 -8.19 -23.05
N ALA A 4 -2.21 -9.38 -23.25
CA ALA A 4 -1.54 -10.64 -22.89
C ALA A 4 -0.23 -10.83 -23.67
N ALA A 5 -0.24 -10.53 -24.98
CA ALA A 5 0.91 -10.70 -25.86
C ALA A 5 2.07 -9.74 -25.55
N ILE A 6 1.79 -8.59 -24.89
CA ILE A 6 2.84 -7.65 -24.45
C ILE A 6 3.55 -8.18 -23.19
N SER A 7 2.81 -8.86 -22.30
CA SER A 7 3.34 -9.35 -21.03
C SER A 7 3.96 -10.76 -21.11
N GLU A 8 3.52 -11.59 -22.06
CA GLU A 8 3.97 -12.99 -22.20
C GLU A 8 5.48 -13.10 -22.42
N GLY A 9 6.08 -12.16 -23.17
CA GLY A 9 7.53 -12.13 -23.40
C GLY A 9 8.37 -11.92 -22.14
N PHE A 10 7.81 -11.38 -21.06
CA PHE A 10 8.52 -11.12 -19.81
C PHE A 10 8.37 -12.23 -18.76
N ARG A 11 7.51 -13.24 -19.01
CA ARG A 11 7.33 -14.41 -18.14
C ARG A 11 7.87 -15.68 -18.78
N ASP A 12 9.10 -15.61 -19.29
CA ASP A 12 9.77 -16.71 -20.00
C ASP A 12 10.88 -17.34 -19.14
N ARG A 13 10.77 -18.65 -18.90
CA ARG A 13 11.77 -19.44 -18.17
C ARG A 13 13.13 -19.47 -18.87
N ARG A 14 13.15 -19.53 -20.21
CA ARG A 14 14.39 -19.54 -21.00
C ARG A 14 15.11 -18.20 -20.85
N LEU A 15 14.37 -17.09 -20.92
CA LEU A 15 14.91 -15.76 -20.68
C LEU A 15 15.46 -15.63 -19.26
N ALA A 16 14.70 -16.07 -18.25
CA ALA A 16 15.15 -16.04 -16.86
C ALA A 16 16.45 -16.84 -16.65
N ALA A 17 16.53 -18.07 -17.19
CA ALA A 17 17.74 -18.89 -17.11
C ALA A 17 18.94 -18.22 -17.79
N ALA A 18 18.75 -17.67 -19.00
CA ALA A 18 19.81 -16.96 -19.72
C ALA A 18 20.30 -15.71 -18.96
N LEU A 19 19.40 -14.96 -18.31
CA LEU A 19 19.76 -13.82 -17.48
C LEU A 19 20.52 -14.25 -16.22
N THR A 20 20.11 -15.34 -15.56
CA THR A 20 20.82 -15.87 -14.40
C THR A 20 22.26 -16.26 -14.73
N GLU A 21 22.49 -16.94 -15.86
CA GLU A 21 23.86 -17.28 -16.29
C GLU A 21 24.70 -16.03 -16.56
N ARG A 22 24.14 -15.01 -17.21
CA ARG A 22 24.84 -13.73 -17.40
C ARG A 22 25.14 -13.00 -16.09
N ILE A 23 24.25 -13.10 -15.09
CA ILE A 23 24.48 -12.53 -13.77
C ILE A 23 25.62 -13.28 -13.04
N ARG A 24 25.76 -14.59 -13.24
CA ARG A 24 26.86 -15.39 -12.66
C ARG A 24 28.23 -15.01 -13.21
N GLU A 25 28.29 -14.48 -14.43
CA GLU A 25 29.52 -13.95 -15.02
C GLU A 25 29.93 -12.57 -14.46
N ASN A 26 29.28 -12.08 -13.39
CA ASN A 26 29.56 -10.79 -12.77
C ASN A 26 31.05 -10.63 -12.42
N LYS A 27 31.68 -9.58 -12.97
CA LYS A 27 33.06 -9.17 -12.67
C LYS A 27 33.15 -7.89 -11.86
N ALA A 28 32.02 -7.31 -11.44
CA ALA A 28 31.97 -6.05 -10.70
C ALA A 28 32.37 -6.18 -9.22
N GLY A 29 32.65 -7.40 -8.74
CA GLY A 29 32.89 -7.68 -7.33
C GLY A 29 31.59 -7.71 -6.51
N PRO A 30 31.68 -7.60 -5.17
CA PRO A 30 30.51 -7.62 -4.29
C PRO A 30 29.55 -6.48 -4.56
N LEU A 31 28.26 -6.80 -4.72
CA LEU A 31 27.18 -5.83 -4.99
C LEU A 31 26.07 -5.97 -3.96
N ARG A 32 25.50 -4.82 -3.57
CA ARG A 32 24.31 -4.74 -2.72
C ARG A 32 23.24 -3.99 -3.47
N ILE A 33 22.14 -4.66 -3.77
CA ILE A 33 21.02 -4.11 -4.53
C ILE A 33 19.82 -4.01 -3.60
N MET A 34 19.21 -2.84 -3.50
CA MET A 34 18.02 -2.62 -2.69
C MET A 34 16.81 -2.36 -3.58
N GLU A 35 15.73 -3.08 -3.34
CA GLU A 35 14.41 -2.73 -3.86
C GLU A 35 13.57 -2.05 -2.78
N VAL A 36 12.65 -1.17 -3.18
CA VAL A 36 11.76 -0.42 -2.29
C VAL A 36 10.31 -0.55 -2.74
N CYS A 37 9.90 -1.76 -3.14
CA CYS A 37 8.54 -2.04 -3.59
C CYS A 37 8.09 -3.39 -3.07
N GLY A 38 7.05 -3.43 -2.21
CA GLY A 38 6.52 -4.69 -1.68
C GLY A 38 6.14 -5.72 -2.75
N THR A 39 5.73 -5.29 -3.94
CA THR A 39 5.46 -6.19 -5.08
C THR A 39 6.74 -6.85 -5.60
N HIS A 40 7.87 -6.14 -5.64
CA HIS A 40 9.18 -6.74 -5.93
C HIS A 40 9.61 -7.68 -4.82
N THR A 41 9.47 -7.28 -3.54
CA THR A 41 9.76 -8.18 -2.41
C THR A 41 9.01 -9.51 -2.54
N MET A 42 7.71 -9.48 -2.85
CA MET A 42 6.92 -10.68 -3.06
C MET A 42 7.35 -11.45 -4.31
N ALA A 43 7.62 -10.78 -5.44
CA ALA A 43 8.11 -11.47 -6.64
C ALA A 43 9.45 -12.19 -6.40
N ILE A 44 10.38 -11.53 -5.72
CA ILE A 44 11.69 -12.07 -5.32
C ILE A 44 11.51 -13.33 -4.46
N PHE A 45 10.62 -13.26 -3.46
CA PHE A 45 10.34 -14.39 -2.58
C PHE A 45 9.64 -15.54 -3.33
N ARG A 46 8.53 -15.25 -4.02
CA ARG A 46 7.72 -16.23 -4.75
C ARG A 46 8.52 -17.01 -5.78
N HIS A 47 9.46 -16.36 -6.46
CA HIS A 47 10.27 -16.98 -7.51
C HIS A 47 11.65 -17.42 -7.03
N GLY A 48 11.97 -17.27 -5.74
CA GLY A 48 13.25 -17.68 -5.18
C GLY A 48 14.45 -16.95 -5.80
N ILE A 49 14.30 -15.70 -6.26
CA ILE A 49 15.34 -14.99 -7.01
C ILE A 49 16.66 -14.94 -6.22
N ARG A 50 16.59 -14.79 -4.88
CA ARG A 50 17.77 -14.77 -4.01
C ARG A 50 18.65 -16.02 -4.13
N SER A 51 18.06 -17.21 -4.32
CA SER A 51 18.86 -18.45 -4.44
C SER A 51 19.46 -18.65 -5.83
N LEU A 52 19.04 -17.86 -6.82
CA LEU A 52 19.60 -17.88 -8.17
C LEU A 52 20.81 -16.96 -8.33
N LEU A 53 20.97 -15.98 -7.43
CA LEU A 53 22.05 -15.00 -7.47
C LEU A 53 23.36 -15.60 -6.92
N PRO A 54 24.52 -15.18 -7.47
CA PRO A 54 25.83 -15.46 -6.88
C PRO A 54 25.96 -14.92 -5.46
N ALA A 55 26.84 -15.51 -4.65
CA ALA A 55 27.04 -15.13 -3.25
C ALA A 55 27.57 -13.69 -3.09
N GLU A 56 28.19 -13.14 -4.13
CA GLU A 56 28.71 -11.78 -4.17
C GLU A 56 27.60 -10.74 -4.36
N ILE A 57 26.38 -11.13 -4.70
CA ILE A 57 25.24 -10.22 -4.92
C ILE A 57 24.22 -10.39 -3.79
N GLU A 58 24.13 -9.37 -2.94
CA GLU A 58 23.14 -9.27 -1.88
C GLU A 58 21.91 -8.49 -2.37
N LEU A 59 20.71 -9.07 -2.21
CA LEU A 59 19.44 -8.44 -2.54
C LEU A 59 18.65 -8.07 -1.28
N ILE A 60 18.59 -6.77 -1.01
CA ILE A 60 18.01 -6.15 0.19
C ILE A 60 16.59 -5.67 -0.11
N SER A 61 15.66 -5.99 0.79
CA SER A 61 14.31 -5.44 0.76
C SER A 61 14.24 -4.21 1.66
N GLY A 62 14.08 -3.05 1.05
CA GLY A 62 13.98 -1.76 1.73
C GLY A 62 12.55 -1.41 2.15
N PRO A 63 12.30 -0.16 2.55
CA PRO A 63 11.01 0.32 3.07
C PRO A 63 9.94 0.52 1.98
N GLY A 64 9.61 -0.54 1.23
CA GLY A 64 8.69 -0.50 0.09
C GLY A 64 7.20 -0.67 0.39
N CYS A 65 6.81 -0.52 1.66
CA CYS A 65 5.44 -0.72 2.14
C CYS A 65 4.96 0.57 2.82
N PRO A 66 4.08 1.38 2.20
CA PRO A 66 3.67 2.67 2.76
C PRO A 66 3.01 2.51 4.13
N VAL A 67 2.18 1.47 4.30
CA VAL A 67 1.52 1.13 5.56
C VAL A 67 2.50 0.80 6.67
N CYS A 68 3.58 0.09 6.34
CA CYS A 68 4.58 -0.37 7.31
C CYS A 68 5.48 0.77 7.79
N VAL A 69 5.58 1.87 7.03
CA VAL A 69 6.37 3.05 7.36
C VAL A 69 5.53 4.23 7.85
N THR A 70 4.20 4.07 7.93
CA THR A 70 3.31 5.04 8.58
C THR A 70 3.75 5.23 10.03
N ALA A 71 3.86 6.48 10.47
CA ALA A 71 4.28 6.75 11.84
C ALA A 71 3.22 6.25 12.83
N THR A 72 3.67 5.68 13.95
CA THR A 72 2.77 5.20 15.01
C THR A 72 1.82 6.30 15.50
N GLY A 73 2.28 7.55 15.56
CA GLY A 73 1.45 8.69 15.93
C GLY A 73 0.29 8.95 14.94
N ASP A 74 0.47 8.69 13.65
CA ASP A 74 -0.60 8.83 12.65
C ASP A 74 -1.64 7.71 12.83
N ILE A 75 -1.20 6.49 13.14
CA ILE A 75 -2.09 5.37 13.49
C ILE A 75 -2.92 5.70 14.75
N ASP A 76 -2.29 6.30 15.76
CA ASP A 76 -2.99 6.75 16.97
C ASP A 76 -4.04 7.82 16.67
N GLN A 77 -3.73 8.77 15.78
CA GLN A 77 -4.70 9.76 15.31
C GLN A 77 -5.88 9.10 14.59
N MET A 78 -5.64 8.11 13.73
CA MET A 78 -6.71 7.35 13.06
C MET A 78 -7.63 6.65 14.07
N ILE A 79 -7.05 5.99 15.07
CA ILE A 79 -7.80 5.30 16.13
C ILE A 79 -8.61 6.31 16.95
N ALA A 80 -8.01 7.45 17.31
CA ALA A 80 -8.69 8.51 18.06
C ALA A 80 -9.84 9.16 17.25
N LEU A 81 -9.66 9.36 15.94
CA LEU A 81 -10.72 9.87 15.06
C LEU A 81 -11.86 8.86 14.90
N ALA A 82 -11.56 7.57 14.73
CA ALA A 82 -12.58 6.53 14.63
C ALA A 82 -13.48 6.45 15.87
N ALA A 83 -12.96 6.78 17.05
CA ALA A 83 -13.71 6.80 18.30
C ALA A 83 -14.63 8.04 18.46
N LYS A 84 -14.52 9.05 17.59
CA LYS A 84 -15.36 10.25 17.69
C LYS A 84 -16.79 9.98 17.19
N PRO A 85 -17.83 10.43 17.93
CA PRO A 85 -19.20 10.33 17.45
C PRO A 85 -19.40 11.06 16.12
N GLY A 86 -20.16 10.45 15.22
CA GLY A 86 -20.46 11.03 13.90
C GLY A 86 -19.30 10.96 12.89
N VAL A 87 -18.18 10.31 13.23
CA VAL A 87 -17.06 10.06 12.30
C VAL A 87 -17.13 8.63 11.77
N THR A 88 -16.97 8.49 10.47
CA THR A 88 -16.69 7.22 9.78
C THR A 88 -15.25 7.26 9.30
N LEU A 89 -14.41 6.35 9.78
CA LEU A 89 -13.06 6.18 9.25
C LEU A 89 -13.10 5.15 8.11
N ALA A 90 -12.93 5.59 6.87
CA ALA A 90 -12.88 4.72 5.70
C ALA A 90 -11.42 4.45 5.34
N THR A 91 -10.97 3.19 5.35
CA THR A 91 -9.55 2.85 5.19
C THR A 91 -9.35 1.59 4.34
N PHE A 92 -8.15 1.40 3.81
CA PHE A 92 -7.76 0.14 3.20
C PHE A 92 -7.63 -0.97 4.27
N GLY A 93 -7.86 -2.22 3.86
CA GLY A 93 -7.93 -3.35 4.79
C GLY A 93 -6.60 -3.72 5.46
N ASP A 94 -5.47 -3.36 4.85
CA ASP A 94 -4.12 -3.59 5.37
C ASP A 94 -3.81 -2.75 6.61
N LEU A 95 -4.38 -1.55 6.73
CA LEU A 95 -4.23 -0.67 7.89
C LEU A 95 -4.99 -1.12 9.14
N LEU A 96 -6.01 -1.97 8.99
CA LEU A 96 -6.89 -2.35 10.10
C LEU A 96 -6.14 -2.92 11.32
N ARG A 97 -5.09 -3.69 11.04
CA ARG A 97 -4.34 -4.44 12.06
C ARG A 97 -2.99 -3.81 12.41
N VAL A 98 -2.67 -2.65 11.86
CA VAL A 98 -1.43 -1.94 12.23
C VAL A 98 -1.58 -1.45 13.67
N PRO A 99 -0.63 -1.81 14.57
CA PRO A 99 -0.67 -1.35 15.94
C PRO A 99 -0.24 0.13 16.01
N GLY A 100 -1.04 0.93 16.69
CA GLY A 100 -0.63 2.22 17.23
C GLY A 100 0.14 2.05 18.54
N SER A 101 0.26 3.14 19.29
CA SER A 101 0.80 3.12 20.64
C SER A 101 -0.03 2.22 21.55
N GLU A 102 0.62 1.62 22.55
CA GLU A 102 -0.02 0.70 23.50
C GLU A 102 -0.65 -0.56 22.87
N GLY A 103 -0.37 -0.85 21.59
CA GLY A 103 -0.90 -2.03 20.89
C GLY A 103 -2.35 -1.91 20.42
N LYS A 104 -2.96 -0.72 20.48
CA LYS A 104 -4.32 -0.49 19.95
C LYS A 104 -4.30 -0.54 18.41
N SER A 105 -5.43 -0.86 17.80
CA SER A 105 -5.57 -0.89 16.33
C SER A 105 -6.96 -0.47 15.89
N LEU A 106 -7.12 -0.15 14.60
CA LEU A 106 -8.42 0.15 14.01
C LEU A 106 -9.39 -1.04 14.07
N ALA A 107 -8.88 -2.27 13.98
CA ALA A 107 -9.66 -3.49 14.18
C ALA A 107 -10.24 -3.56 15.60
N MET A 108 -9.45 -3.20 16.62
CA MET A 108 -9.93 -3.13 18.01
C MET A 108 -10.93 -2.00 18.22
N ALA A 109 -10.68 -0.82 17.63
CA ALA A 109 -11.63 0.29 17.68
C ALA A 109 -12.98 -0.10 17.06
N ARG A 110 -12.96 -0.76 15.89
CA ARG A 110 -14.16 -1.29 15.23
C ARG A 110 -14.90 -2.29 16.12
N ALA A 111 -14.19 -3.20 16.76
CA ALA A 111 -14.77 -4.16 17.70
C ALA A 111 -15.41 -3.49 18.93
N ALA A 112 -14.89 -2.32 19.35
CA ALA A 112 -15.45 -1.49 20.40
C ALA A 112 -16.63 -0.60 19.94
N GLY A 113 -17.08 -0.74 18.69
CA GLY A 113 -18.24 -0.01 18.14
C GLY A 113 -17.91 1.25 17.34
N ALA A 114 -16.62 1.56 17.12
CA ALA A 114 -16.23 2.64 16.22
C ALA A 114 -16.66 2.33 14.77
N ARG A 115 -17.04 3.36 14.02
CA ARG A 115 -17.47 3.21 12.63
C ARG A 115 -16.26 3.23 11.70
N VAL A 116 -15.67 2.05 11.49
CA VAL A 116 -14.52 1.84 10.59
C VAL A 116 -14.95 1.01 9.39
N GLU A 117 -14.89 1.60 8.20
CA GLU A 117 -15.28 0.96 6.93
C GLU A 117 -14.05 0.58 6.12
N VAL A 118 -14.06 -0.63 5.55
CA VAL A 118 -13.00 -1.09 4.65
C VAL A 118 -13.40 -0.77 3.23
N VAL A 119 -12.55 -0.03 2.53
CA VAL A 119 -12.76 0.37 1.13
C VAL A 119 -11.65 -0.17 0.24
N TYR A 120 -11.91 -0.25 -1.07
CA TYR A 120 -10.93 -0.67 -2.08
C TYR A 120 -10.40 0.51 -2.90
N SER A 121 -11.09 1.65 -2.86
CA SER A 121 -10.64 2.89 -3.47
C SER A 121 -11.00 4.11 -2.62
N PRO A 122 -10.28 5.25 -2.78
CA PRO A 122 -10.71 6.50 -2.16
C PRO A 122 -12.07 6.98 -2.67
N ALA A 123 -12.47 6.61 -3.89
CA ALA A 123 -13.78 6.93 -4.46
C ALA A 123 -14.92 6.25 -3.68
N ASP A 124 -14.71 5.02 -3.19
CA ASP A 124 -15.68 4.33 -2.34
C ASP A 124 -15.91 5.14 -1.04
N ALA A 125 -14.85 5.70 -0.45
CA ALA A 125 -14.96 6.55 0.73
C ALA A 125 -15.69 7.87 0.44
N LEU A 126 -15.49 8.45 -0.74
CA LEU A 126 -16.25 9.60 -1.20
C LEU A 126 -17.74 9.27 -1.38
N ASP A 127 -18.07 8.08 -1.88
CA ASP A 127 -19.46 7.64 -2.01
C ASP A 127 -20.10 7.39 -0.64
N ILE A 128 -19.37 6.89 0.35
CA ILE A 128 -19.86 6.84 1.74
C ILE A 128 -20.19 8.27 2.21
N ALA A 129 -19.31 9.24 1.96
CA ALA A 129 -19.52 10.63 2.37
C ALA A 129 -20.78 11.26 1.76
N ARG A 130 -21.12 10.93 0.52
CA ARG A 130 -22.35 11.41 -0.14
C ARG A 130 -23.65 10.88 0.48
N ASN A 131 -23.57 9.74 1.17
CA ASN A 131 -24.74 9.02 1.69
C ASN A 131 -24.88 9.12 3.22
N THR A 132 -24.12 10.01 3.87
CA THR A 132 -24.16 10.21 5.32
C THR A 132 -24.08 11.69 5.66
N ASP A 133 -24.76 12.10 6.74
CA ASP A 133 -24.62 13.44 7.31
C ASP A 133 -23.37 13.58 8.19
N GLY A 134 -22.73 12.45 8.54
CA GLY A 134 -21.52 12.41 9.36
C GLY A 134 -20.25 12.75 8.60
N LEU A 135 -19.15 12.94 9.34
CA LEU A 135 -17.82 13.15 8.76
C LEU A 135 -17.27 11.81 8.26
N VAL A 136 -16.74 11.76 7.05
CA VAL A 136 -15.96 10.64 6.53
C VAL A 136 -14.50 11.07 6.43
N VAL A 137 -13.63 10.35 7.12
CA VAL A 137 -12.18 10.58 7.11
C VAL A 137 -11.51 9.41 6.42
N PHE A 138 -10.70 9.70 5.40
CA PHE A 138 -9.90 8.73 4.68
C PHE A 138 -8.41 8.94 4.97
N PRO A 139 -7.70 8.00 5.61
CA PRO A 139 -6.25 8.08 5.80
C PRO A 139 -5.53 8.04 4.44
N ALA A 140 -4.87 9.14 4.08
CA ALA A 140 -4.22 9.30 2.77
C ALA A 140 -2.83 8.65 2.72
N ILE A 141 -2.74 7.40 3.18
CA ILE A 141 -1.50 6.62 3.22
C ILE A 141 -1.21 6.03 1.84
N GLY A 142 -0.01 6.28 1.35
CA GLY A 142 0.46 5.69 0.09
C GLY A 142 1.71 6.37 -0.44
N PHE A 143 2.36 5.70 -1.37
CA PHE A 143 3.46 6.26 -2.16
C PHE A 143 2.90 6.91 -3.45
N GLU A 144 3.79 7.31 -4.35
CA GLU A 144 3.48 8.07 -5.57
C GLU A 144 2.47 7.38 -6.50
N THR A 145 2.28 6.06 -6.37
CA THR A 145 1.27 5.30 -7.13
C THR A 145 -0.15 5.45 -6.57
N THR A 146 -0.30 5.77 -5.29
CA THR A 146 -1.60 5.89 -4.60
C THR A 146 -2.04 7.35 -4.50
N ILE A 147 -1.11 8.27 -4.21
CA ILE A 147 -1.41 9.70 -3.97
C ILE A 147 -2.18 10.37 -5.12
N PRO A 148 -1.88 10.15 -6.41
CA PRO A 148 -2.61 10.77 -7.50
C PRO A 148 -4.11 10.41 -7.52
N VAL A 149 -4.46 9.18 -7.16
CA VAL A 149 -5.87 8.71 -7.12
C VAL A 149 -6.60 9.36 -5.94
N ILE A 150 -5.94 9.50 -4.79
CA ILE A 150 -6.47 10.23 -3.64
C ILE A 150 -6.70 11.70 -3.99
N ALA A 151 -5.72 12.35 -4.64
CA ALA A 151 -5.83 13.75 -5.07
C ALA A 151 -6.98 13.95 -6.06
N ALA A 152 -7.14 13.06 -7.05
CA ALA A 152 -8.26 13.08 -7.98
C ALA A 152 -9.61 12.98 -7.25
N THR A 153 -9.69 12.16 -6.20
CA THR A 153 -10.91 12.01 -5.39
C THR A 153 -11.25 13.29 -4.62
N VAL A 154 -10.25 14.00 -4.10
CA VAL A 154 -10.46 15.33 -3.46
C VAL A 154 -10.97 16.36 -4.48
N LEU A 155 -10.39 16.38 -5.68
CA LEU A 155 -10.87 17.26 -6.76
C LEU A 155 -12.32 16.94 -7.14
N GLU A 156 -12.67 15.65 -7.19
CA GLU A 156 -14.05 15.22 -7.42
C GLU A 156 -14.98 15.68 -6.30
N ALA A 157 -14.60 15.46 -5.03
CA ALA A 157 -15.36 15.91 -3.87
C ALA A 157 -15.66 17.41 -3.93
N ARG A 158 -14.64 18.21 -4.26
CA ARG A 158 -14.78 19.65 -4.48
C ARG A 158 -15.75 19.97 -5.63
N SER A 159 -15.60 19.31 -6.78
CA SER A 159 -16.46 19.55 -7.95
C SER A 159 -17.94 19.25 -7.68
N LYS A 160 -18.22 18.26 -6.82
CA LYS A 160 -19.57 17.85 -6.45
C LYS A 160 -20.05 18.45 -5.12
N ASN A 161 -19.33 19.42 -4.57
CA ASN A 161 -19.65 20.09 -3.30
C ASN A 161 -19.85 19.14 -2.10
N VAL A 162 -19.13 18.00 -2.06
CA VAL A 162 -19.13 17.09 -0.91
C VAL A 162 -18.20 17.65 0.17
N ARG A 163 -18.76 18.13 1.28
CA ARG A 163 -18.02 18.90 2.31
C ARG A 163 -17.61 18.09 3.54
N ASN A 164 -18.15 16.89 3.69
CA ASN A 164 -17.91 15.99 4.82
C ASN A 164 -16.90 14.87 4.50
N PHE A 165 -16.20 14.96 3.36
CA PHE A 165 -15.09 14.07 3.03
C PHE A 165 -13.76 14.77 3.35
N MET A 166 -12.99 14.20 4.28
CA MET A 166 -11.71 14.74 4.73
C MET A 166 -10.61 13.69 4.58
N LEU A 167 -9.38 14.16 4.39
CA LEU A 167 -8.19 13.33 4.46
C LEU A 167 -7.53 13.47 5.83
N LEU A 168 -6.89 12.39 6.28
CA LEU A 168 -5.88 12.42 7.34
C LEU A 168 -4.51 12.10 6.74
#